data_AF-A0A2B9PL14-F1
#
_entry.id   AF-A0A2B9PL14-F1
#
_cell.length_a   1.000
_cell.length_b   1.000
_cell.length_c   1.000
_cell.angle_alpha   90.00
_cell.angle_beta   90.00
_cell.angle_gamma   90.00
#
_symmetry.space_group_name_H-M   'P 1'
#
loop_
_entity.id
_entity.type
_entity.pdbx_description
1 polymer ?
#
loop_
_entity_poly.entity_id
_entity_poly.type
_entity_poly.pdbx_seq_one_letter_code
_entity_poly.pdbx_strand_id
1 'polypeptide(L)'
;MKFTGIIRHVDEKGRIGIPTELRNIIGMQEDAVPIEFFVKDEMLVLQRYRESCAITGKISRRNISLANGQIKVHPKKVKQLIKQLKEYLGKID
;
A
#
# COMPACT_ATOMS: atom_id res chain seq x y z
N MET A 1 -10.31 16.31 4.13
CA MET A 1 -9.02 16.62 3.46
C MET A 1 -8.38 17.77 4.20
N LYS A 2 -7.05 17.80 4.33
CA LYS A 2 -6.34 18.93 4.96
C LYS A 2 -5.68 19.75 3.86
N PHE A 3 -6.03 21.02 3.73
CA PHE A 3 -5.44 21.92 2.75
C PHE A 3 -4.07 22.39 3.25
N THR A 4 -3.04 22.28 2.41
CA THR A 4 -1.67 22.68 2.79
C THR A 4 -1.31 24.08 2.29
N GLY A 5 -2.04 24.62 1.30
CA GLY A 5 -1.74 25.92 0.68
C GLY A 5 -0.45 25.94 -0.15
N ILE A 6 0.20 24.80 -0.35
CA ILE A 6 1.48 24.72 -1.07
C ILE A 6 1.21 24.59 -2.56
N ILE A 7 1.75 25.52 -3.34
CA ILE A 7 1.69 25.51 -4.81
C ILE A 7 3.08 25.16 -5.34
N ARG A 8 3.15 24.22 -6.30
CA ARG A 8 4.37 23.83 -6.99
C ARG A 8 4.12 23.73 -8.49
N HIS A 9 5.09 24.23 -9.26
CA HIS A 9 5.11 24.03 -10.70
C HIS A 9 5.54 22.61 -11.02
N VAL A 10 4.93 22.06 -12.07
CA VAL A 10 5.35 20.81 -12.70
C VAL A 10 6.51 21.14 -13.62
N ASP A 11 7.57 20.34 -13.59
CA ASP A 11 8.69 20.53 -14.51
C ASP A 11 8.34 20.08 -15.94
N GLU A 12 9.23 20.33 -16.88
CA GLU A 12 9.04 20.00 -18.30
C GLU A 12 8.81 18.51 -18.57
N LYS A 13 9.16 17.63 -17.62
CA LYS A 13 9.02 16.17 -17.73
C LYS A 13 7.83 15.64 -16.94
N GLY A 14 6.99 16.50 -16.38
CA GLY A 14 5.82 16.10 -15.60
C GLY A 14 6.12 15.74 -14.14
N ARG A 15 7.31 16.06 -13.61
CA ARG A 15 7.68 15.76 -12.22
C ARG A 15 7.24 16.89 -11.30
N ILE A 16 6.74 16.53 -10.12
CA ILE A 16 6.42 17.47 -9.05
C ILE A 16 7.24 17.14 -7.79
N GLY A 17 7.89 18.15 -7.23
CA GLY A 17 8.64 18.01 -5.98
C GLY A 17 7.70 17.97 -4.77
N ILE A 18 7.73 16.88 -4.00
CA ILE A 18 7.02 16.79 -2.71
C ILE A 18 7.88 17.46 -1.63
N PRO A 19 7.36 18.51 -0.95
CA PRO A 19 8.05 19.17 0.16
C PRO A 19 8.41 18.19 1.28
N THR A 20 9.58 18.40 1.90
CA THR A 20 10.13 17.53 2.95
C THR A 20 9.17 17.41 4.16
N GLU A 21 8.44 18.47 4.49
CA GLU A 21 7.45 18.50 5.57
C GLU A 21 6.30 17.54 5.28
N LEU A 22 5.84 17.48 4.03
CA LEU A 22 4.79 16.55 3.63
C LEU A 22 5.28 15.12 3.70
N ARG A 23 6.55 14.85 3.31
CA ARG A 23 7.17 13.51 3.42
C ARG A 23 7.11 12.96 4.83
N ASN A 24 7.35 13.79 5.85
CA ASN A 24 7.24 13.39 7.25
C ASN A 24 5.80 13.05 7.66
N ILE A 25 4.83 13.85 7.23
CA ILE A 25 3.40 13.65 7.58
C ILE A 25 2.86 12.35 6.99
N ILE A 26 3.24 12.02 5.76
CA ILE A 26 2.78 10.83 5.04
C ILE A 26 3.64 9.57 5.30
N GLY A 27 4.69 9.71 6.12
CA GLY A 27 5.59 8.62 6.48
C GLY A 27 6.43 8.11 5.31
N MET A 28 6.94 9.03 4.49
CA MET A 28 7.87 8.81 3.37
C MET A 28 9.29 9.20 3.78
N GLN A 29 9.82 8.54 4.81
CA GLN A 29 11.17 8.83 5.34
C GLN A 29 12.29 8.06 4.61
N GLU A 30 11.92 7.02 3.86
CA GLU A 30 12.85 6.24 3.04
C GLU A 30 12.97 6.86 1.63
N ASP A 31 14.14 6.79 1.02
CA ASP A 31 14.43 7.45 -0.27
C ASP A 31 13.57 6.93 -1.44
N ALA A 32 13.04 5.71 -1.32
CA ALA A 32 12.26 5.04 -2.37
C ALA A 32 10.92 4.49 -1.85
N VAL A 33 10.08 5.35 -1.26
CA VAL A 33 8.71 4.93 -0.90
C VAL A 33 7.83 4.85 -2.15
N PRO A 34 7.20 3.69 -2.43
CA PRO A 34 6.30 3.56 -3.56
C PRO A 34 5.02 4.37 -3.32
N ILE A 35 4.65 5.16 -4.33
CA ILE A 35 3.46 6.02 -4.33
C ILE A 35 2.48 5.50 -5.35
N GLU A 36 1.22 5.45 -4.95
CA GLU A 36 0.12 5.10 -5.82
C GLU A 36 -0.65 6.37 -6.20
N PHE A 37 -0.92 6.49 -7.50
CA PHE A 37 -1.64 7.60 -8.10
C PHE A 37 -3.10 7.22 -8.31
N PHE A 38 -4.01 8.07 -7.85
CA PHE A 38 -5.44 7.93 -8.09
C PHE A 38 -5.97 9.18 -8.75
N VAL A 39 -6.87 8.99 -9.70
CA VAL A 39 -7.72 10.07 -10.21
C VAL A 39 -9.09 9.90 -9.58
N LYS A 40 -9.56 10.94 -8.89
CA LYS A 40 -10.91 11.01 -8.36
C LYS A 40 -11.52 12.34 -8.74
N ASP A 41 -12.62 12.30 -9.48
CA ASP A 41 -13.25 13.48 -10.06
C ASP A 41 -12.20 14.23 -10.91
N GLU A 42 -11.89 15.49 -10.57
CA GLU A 42 -10.84 16.30 -11.22
C GLU A 42 -9.56 16.41 -10.36
N MET A 43 -9.40 15.55 -9.36
CA MET A 43 -8.29 15.59 -8.41
C MET A 43 -7.32 14.42 -8.62
N LEU A 44 -6.02 14.74 -8.71
CA LEU A 44 -4.96 13.75 -8.57
C LEU A 44 -4.67 13.53 -7.07
N VAL A 45 -4.91 12.32 -6.59
CA VAL A 45 -4.68 11.92 -5.19
C VAL A 45 -3.48 11.00 -5.13
N LEU A 46 -2.51 11.38 -4.30
CA LEU A 46 -1.31 10.58 -4.04
C LEU A 46 -1.44 9.90 -2.68
N GLN A 47 -1.20 8.59 -2.63
CA GLN A 47 -1.14 7.85 -1.38
C GLN A 47 0.07 6.91 -1.34
N ARG A 48 0.56 6.61 -0.13
CA ARG A 48 1.59 5.57 0.05
C ARG A 48 1.05 4.24 -0.47
N TYR A 49 1.76 3.64 -1.42
CA TYR A 49 1.41 2.33 -1.94
C TYR A 49 1.46 1.29 -0.83
N ARG A 50 0.46 0.42 -0.82
CA ARG A 50 0.38 -0.70 0.08
C ARG A 50 -0.17 -1.89 -0.67
N GLU A 51 0.54 -3.00 -0.54
CA GLU A 51 0.10 -4.27 -1.09
C GLU A 51 -1.24 -4.68 -0.47
N SER A 52 -2.12 -5.17 -1.34
CA SER A 52 -3.40 -5.70 -0.92
C SER A 52 -3.23 -7.07 -0.22
N CYS A 53 -4.20 -7.43 0.62
CA CYS A 53 -4.23 -8.77 1.19
C CYS A 53 -4.48 -9.79 0.06
N ALA A 54 -3.58 -10.76 -0.11
CA ALA A 54 -3.64 -11.78 -1.16
C ALA A 54 -4.95 -12.58 -1.18
N ILE A 55 -5.65 -12.67 -0.04
CA ILE A 55 -6.91 -13.42 0.09
C ILE A 55 -8.12 -12.54 -0.19
N THR A 56 -8.10 -11.27 0.21
CA THR A 56 -9.30 -10.40 0.18
C THR A 56 -9.22 -9.28 -0.84
N GLY A 57 -8.07 -9.03 -1.45
CA GLY A 57 -7.81 -7.88 -2.34
C GLY A 57 -7.90 -6.52 -1.65
N LYS A 58 -8.09 -6.50 -0.32
CA LYS A 58 -8.27 -5.26 0.46
C LYS A 58 -6.93 -4.75 0.99
N ILE A 59 -6.70 -3.47 0.82
CA ILE A 59 -5.57 -2.75 1.41
C ILE A 59 -5.90 -2.43 2.88
N SER A 60 -5.02 -2.81 3.81
CA SER A 60 -5.20 -2.53 5.24
C SER A 60 -3.84 -2.34 5.92
N ARG A 61 -3.75 -1.37 6.83
CA ARG A 61 -2.56 -1.15 7.69
C ARG A 61 -2.23 -2.35 8.56
N ARG A 62 -3.20 -3.23 8.79
CA ARG A 62 -3.05 -4.42 9.64
C ARG A 62 -2.58 -5.65 8.86
N ASN A 63 -2.39 -5.55 7.54
CA ASN A 63 -1.87 -6.67 6.76
C ASN A 63 -0.48 -7.05 7.26
N ILE A 64 -0.26 -8.34 7.49
CA ILE A 64 1.01 -8.91 7.92
C ILE A 64 1.72 -9.56 6.74
N SER A 65 3.05 -9.60 6.79
CA SER A 65 3.88 -10.38 5.86
C SER A 65 4.12 -11.78 6.42
N LEU A 66 3.93 -12.79 5.58
CA LEU A 66 4.33 -14.18 5.80
C LEU A 66 5.30 -14.61 4.70
N ALA A 67 5.98 -15.75 4.88
CA ALA A 67 6.92 -16.31 3.93
C ALA A 67 7.98 -15.28 3.45
N ASN A 68 8.66 -14.64 4.41
CA ASN A 68 9.69 -13.62 4.12
C ASN A 68 9.22 -12.47 3.23
N GLY A 69 7.94 -12.09 3.32
CA GLY A 69 7.37 -10.98 2.57
C GLY A 69 6.65 -11.38 1.29
N GLN A 70 6.70 -12.65 0.89
CA GLN A 70 6.02 -13.13 -0.33
C GLN A 70 4.50 -13.12 -0.22
N ILE A 71 3.95 -13.23 1.00
CA ILE A 71 2.50 -13.30 1.21
C ILE A 71 2.07 -12.18 2.15
N LYS A 72 1.33 -11.20 1.63
CA LYS A 72 0.61 -10.22 2.47
C LYS A 72 -0.79 -10.71 2.75
N VAL A 73 -1.14 -10.82 4.03
CA VAL A 73 -2.46 -11.31 4.43
C VAL A 73 -3.02 -10.51 5.59
N HIS A 74 -4.35 -10.34 5.60
CA HIS A 74 -5.03 -9.73 6.73
C HIS A 74 -5.13 -10.73 7.91
N PRO A 75 -4.81 -10.35 9.16
CA PRO A 75 -4.78 -11.25 10.32
C PRO A 75 -6.04 -12.09 10.50
N LYS A 76 -7.22 -11.49 10.28
CA LYS A 76 -8.52 -12.18 10.35
C LYS A 76 -8.67 -13.37 9.40
N LYS A 77 -7.91 -13.40 8.30
CA LYS A 77 -7.98 -14.43 7.25
C LYS A 77 -6.90 -15.49 7.36
N VAL A 78 -5.93 -15.32 8.26
CA VAL A 78 -4.87 -16.32 8.51
C VAL A 78 -5.46 -17.66 8.94
N LYS A 79 -6.50 -17.67 9.78
CA LYS A 79 -7.17 -18.93 10.19
C LYS A 79 -7.76 -19.68 9.00
N GLN A 80 -8.38 -18.97 8.06
CA GLN A 80 -8.94 -19.57 6.84
C GLN A 80 -7.83 -20.14 5.95
N LEU A 81 -6.73 -19.42 5.81
CA LEU A 81 -5.55 -19.86 5.05
C LEU A 81 -4.97 -21.16 5.62
N ILE A 82 -4.78 -21.23 6.95
CA ILE A 82 -4.26 -22.44 7.61
C ILE A 82 -5.16 -23.64 7.37
N LYS A 83 -6.50 -23.46 7.41
CA LYS A 83 -7.45 -24.55 7.15
C LYS A 83 -7.28 -25.10 5.73
N GLN A 84 -7.23 -24.22 4.72
CA GLN A 84 -7.07 -24.62 3.32
C GLN A 84 -5.72 -25.32 3.06
N LEU A 85 -4.64 -24.83 3.67
CA LEU A 85 -3.32 -25.46 3.55
C LEU A 85 -3.31 -26.87 4.14
N LYS A 86 -3.96 -27.09 5.29
CA LYS A 86 -4.09 -28.44 5.88
C LYS A 86 -4.90 -29.39 5.00
N GLU A 87 -6.01 -28.92 4.43
CA GLU A 87 -6.84 -29.71 3.49
C GLU A 87 -6.07 -30.07 2.21
N TYR A 88 -5.18 -29.19 1.74
CA TYR A 88 -4.35 -29.45 0.57
C TYR A 88 -3.24 -30.46 0.86
N LEU A 89 -2.56 -30.34 1.99
CA LEU A 89 -1.51 -31.30 2.41
C LEU A 89 -2.07 -32.72 2.51
N GLY A 90 -3.25 -32.90 3.11
CA GLY A 90 -3.91 -34.21 3.20
C GLY A 90 -4.44 -34.78 1.87
N LYS A 91 -4.24 -34.08 0.74
CA LYS A 91 -4.49 -34.61 -0.62
C LYS A 91 -3.21 -34.96 -1.37
N ILE A 92 -2.06 -34.51 -0.85
CA ILE A 92 -0.74 -34.79 -1.43
C ILE A 92 -0.13 -36.04 -0.79
N ASP A 93 -0.53 -36.35 0.45
CA ASP A 93 -0.34 -37.65 1.08
C ASP A 93 -1.31 -38.70 0.51
#